data_AF-A0A6A1WTA0-F1
#
_entry.id   AF-A0A6A1WTA0-F1
#
_cell.length_a   1.000
_cell.length_b   1.000
_cell.length_c   1.000
_cell.angle_alpha   90.00
_cell.angle_beta   90.00
_cell.angle_gamma   90.00
#
_symmetry.space_group_name_H-M   'P 1'
#
loop_
_entity.id
_entity.type
_entity.pdbx_description
1 polymer ?
#
loop_
_entity_poly.entity_id
_entity_poly.type
_entity_poly.pdbx_seq_one_letter_code
_entity_poly.pdbx_strand_id
1 'polypeptide(L)'
;MNRVLRRSAINKENRAKLKIVHTSGVKNPESDEISAALLYKKTHTNKDDMWTSEDARENFEKMKALQLQYESEGKSYTEVEIFAELEDARLQIEEMRARQLEYEALLVKRSDMEQTMREHLQMMEEQQWKKDEELMQMMAEQQRKKDEEH
;
A
#
# COMPACT_ATOMS: atom_id res chain seq x y z
N MET A 1 -18.42 12.53 27.78
CA MET A 1 -17.09 12.33 27.17
C MET A 1 -17.07 10.97 26.47
N ASN A 2 -16.76 10.93 25.16
CA ASN A 2 -16.92 9.74 24.31
C ASN A 2 -16.02 8.57 24.77
N ARG A 3 -16.56 7.35 24.81
CA ARG A 3 -15.87 6.12 25.29
C ARG A 3 -14.56 5.85 24.53
N VAL A 4 -14.53 6.21 23.25
CA VAL A 4 -13.35 6.07 22.38
C VAL A 4 -12.24 7.04 22.80
N LEU A 5 -12.59 8.28 23.10
CA LEU A 5 -11.63 9.30 23.56
C LEU A 5 -11.00 8.92 24.90
N ARG A 6 -11.79 8.34 25.83
CA ARG A 6 -11.26 7.83 27.10
C ARG A 6 -10.23 6.70 26.89
N ARG A 7 -10.51 5.75 26.00
CA ARG A 7 -9.59 4.63 25.71
C ARG A 7 -8.31 5.10 25.02
N SER A 8 -8.39 6.06 24.10
CA SER A 8 -7.23 6.64 23.43
C SER A 8 -6.29 7.35 24.42
N ALA A 9 -6.85 8.12 25.35
CA ALA A 9 -6.07 8.79 26.40
C ALA A 9 -5.33 7.78 27.29
N ILE A 10 -6.02 6.72 27.73
CA ILE A 10 -5.43 5.66 28.56
C ILE A 10 -4.32 4.92 27.81
N ASN A 11 -4.51 4.58 26.54
CA ASN A 11 -3.47 3.92 25.74
C ASN A 11 -2.23 4.80 25.55
N LYS A 12 -2.41 6.11 25.38
CA LYS A 12 -1.30 7.05 25.27
C LYS A 12 -0.51 7.14 26.58
N GLU A 13 -1.21 7.16 27.71
CA GLU A 13 -0.61 7.16 29.04
C GLU A 13 0.14 5.85 29.35
N ASN A 14 -0.44 4.70 28.98
CA ASN A 14 0.20 3.40 29.17
C ASN A 14 1.45 3.25 28.30
N ARG A 15 1.43 3.74 27.06
CA ARG A 15 2.60 3.70 26.18
C ARG A 15 3.77 4.51 26.73
N ALA A 16 3.49 5.67 27.34
CA ALA A 16 4.53 6.50 27.96
C ALA A 16 5.16 5.85 29.20
N LYS A 17 4.47 4.88 29.83
CA LYS A 17 4.95 4.15 31.01
C LYS A 17 5.69 2.84 30.66
N LEU A 18 5.70 2.44 29.39
CA LEU A 18 6.45 1.26 28.95
C LEU A 18 7.95 1.53 29.05
N LYS A 19 8.66 0.71 29.82
CA LYS A 19 10.12 0.68 29.84
C LYS A 19 10.61 -0.51 29.03
N ILE A 20 11.46 -0.26 28.05
CA ILE A 20 12.17 -1.31 27.33
C ILE A 20 13.37 -1.70 28.19
N VAL A 21 13.36 -2.93 28.71
CA VAL A 21 14.50 -3.52 29.40
C VAL A 21 15.31 -4.28 28.35
N HIS A 22 16.56 -3.89 28.14
CA HIS A 22 17.50 -4.65 27.32
C HIS A 22 18.11 -5.76 28.17
N THR A 23 17.74 -7.02 27.91
CA THR A 23 18.44 -8.19 28.46
C THR A 23 19.65 -8.49 27.59
N SER A 24 20.66 -7.64 27.64
CA SER A 24 21.94 -7.91 27.01
C SER A 24 22.66 -9.04 27.75
N GLY A 25 22.64 -10.24 27.17
CA GLY A 25 23.64 -11.28 27.40
C GLY A 25 23.68 -11.93 28.78
N VAL A 26 22.74 -12.84 29.05
CA VAL A 26 22.99 -13.97 29.96
C VAL A 26 22.51 -15.23 29.26
N LYS A 27 23.45 -16.05 28.76
CA LYS A 27 23.18 -17.43 28.37
C LYS A 27 22.79 -18.18 29.63
N ASN A 28 21.50 -18.36 29.85
CA ASN A 28 20.98 -19.22 30.89
C ASN A 28 20.58 -20.56 30.22
N PRO A 29 21.20 -21.70 30.55
CA PRO A 29 20.82 -22.99 29.98
C PRO A 29 19.43 -23.47 30.47
N GLU A 30 18.79 -22.73 31.38
CA GLU A 30 17.45 -22.99 31.93
C GLU A 30 16.47 -21.83 31.68
N SER A 31 16.72 -20.99 30.69
CA SER A 31 15.67 -20.11 30.17
C SER A 31 14.91 -20.90 29.11
N ASP A 32 13.66 -21.26 29.38
CA ASP A 32 12.69 -21.68 28.36
C ASP A 32 12.50 -20.54 27.34
N GLU A 33 13.48 -20.33 26.47
CA GLU A 33 13.40 -19.40 25.36
C GLU A 33 12.29 -19.92 24.45
N ILE A 34 11.13 -19.27 24.53
CA ILE A 34 10.01 -19.57 23.64
C ILE A 34 10.50 -19.28 22.23
N SER A 35 10.77 -20.33 21.46
CA SER A 35 11.23 -20.20 20.08
C SER A 35 10.29 -19.30 19.27
N ALA A 36 10.82 -18.63 18.24
CA ALA A 36 10.02 -17.77 17.36
C ALA A 36 8.78 -18.52 16.82
N ALA A 37 8.94 -19.81 16.51
CA ALA A 37 7.85 -20.70 16.12
C ALA A 37 6.80 -20.88 17.24
N LEU A 38 7.21 -21.12 18.48
CA LEU A 38 6.29 -21.26 19.62
C LEU A 38 5.52 -19.97 19.92
N LEU A 39 6.16 -18.79 19.80
CA LEU A 39 5.50 -17.49 19.91
C LEU A 39 4.48 -17.27 18.78
N TYR A 40 4.86 -17.61 17.55
CA TYR A 40 3.99 -17.51 16.39
C TYR A 40 2.75 -18.40 16.56
N LYS A 41 2.91 -19.66 16.96
CA LYS A 41 1.79 -20.57 17.25
C LYS A 41 0.85 -19.97 18.29
N LYS A 42 1.38 -19.51 19.43
CA LYS A 42 0.60 -18.97 20.53
C LYS A 42 -0.25 -17.74 20.17
N THR A 43 0.19 -16.96 19.17
CA THR A 43 -0.52 -15.76 18.72
C THR A 43 -1.54 -16.03 17.61
N HIS A 44 -1.49 -17.21 16.99
CA HIS A 44 -2.35 -17.60 15.86
C HIS A 44 -3.19 -18.86 16.14
N THR A 45 -3.31 -19.25 17.41
CA THR A 45 -4.27 -20.24 17.89
C THR A 45 -5.31 -19.58 18.80
N ASN A 46 -6.54 -20.09 18.79
CA ASN A 46 -7.59 -19.66 19.70
C ASN A 46 -7.43 -20.33 21.09
N LYS A 47 -8.41 -20.15 21.99
CA LYS A 47 -8.38 -20.73 23.34
C LYS A 47 -8.44 -22.27 23.37
N ASP A 48 -8.89 -22.87 22.27
CA ASP A 48 -9.01 -24.32 22.08
C ASP A 48 -7.82 -24.88 21.28
N ASP A 49 -6.74 -24.11 21.15
CA ASP A 49 -5.54 -24.42 20.36
C ASP A 49 -5.79 -24.66 18.85
N MET A 50 -6.94 -24.22 18.34
CA MET A 50 -7.26 -24.29 16.92
C MET A 50 -6.67 -23.10 16.18
N TRP A 51 -6.06 -23.36 15.02
CA TRP A 51 -5.53 -22.32 14.13
C TRP A 51 -6.62 -21.33 13.72
N THR A 52 -6.30 -20.04 13.74
CA THR A 52 -7.23 -18.99 13.30
C THR A 52 -7.44 -18.96 11.79
N SER A 53 -6.52 -19.55 11.00
CA SER A 53 -6.63 -19.74 9.56
C SER A 53 -5.72 -20.88 9.05
N GLU A 54 -6.00 -21.38 7.84
CA GLU A 54 -5.11 -22.33 7.16
C GLU A 54 -3.74 -21.72 6.84
N ASP A 55 -3.71 -20.45 6.40
CA ASP A 55 -2.47 -19.71 6.14
C ASP A 55 -1.58 -19.62 7.40
N ALA A 56 -2.18 -19.42 8.57
CA ALA A 56 -1.44 -19.36 9.82
C ALA A 56 -0.76 -20.70 10.13
N ARG A 57 -1.46 -21.81 9.87
CA ARG A 57 -0.90 -23.15 10.01
C ARG A 57 0.23 -23.39 9.01
N GLU A 58 0.04 -23.07 7.74
CA GLU A 58 1.06 -23.27 6.70
C GLU A 58 2.32 -22.44 6.99
N ASN A 59 2.16 -21.18 7.39
CA ASN A 59 3.27 -20.30 7.75
C ASN A 59 4.04 -20.82 8.98
N PHE A 60 3.35 -21.41 9.97
CA PHE A 60 4.00 -22.05 11.10
C PHE A 60 4.83 -23.25 10.67
N GLU A 61 4.31 -24.10 9.79
CA GLU A 61 5.06 -25.25 9.25
C GLU A 61 6.28 -24.79 8.44
N LYS A 62 6.18 -23.73 7.64
CA LYS A 62 7.33 -23.13 6.93
C LYS A 62 8.39 -22.62 7.90
N MET A 63 7.97 -21.89 8.94
CA MET A 63 8.87 -21.39 9.98
C MET A 63 9.59 -22.52 10.71
N LYS A 64 8.87 -23.61 11.03
CA LYS A 64 9.44 -24.80 11.68
C LYS A 64 10.38 -25.57 10.75
N ALA A 65 10.04 -25.69 9.47
CA ALA A 65 10.88 -26.33 8.46
C ALA A 65 12.19 -25.57 8.26
N LEU A 66 12.13 -24.23 8.20
CA LEU A 66 13.33 -23.38 8.14
C LEU A 66 14.19 -23.57 9.40
N GLN A 67 13.58 -23.55 10.59
CA GLN A 67 14.31 -23.78 11.85
C GLN A 67 15.04 -25.12 11.85
N LEU A 68 14.39 -26.21 11.43
CA LEU A 68 14.99 -27.54 11.32
C LEU A 68 16.08 -27.61 10.25
N GLN A 69 15.89 -26.91 9.13
CA GLN A 69 16.91 -26.81 8.08
C GLN A 69 18.18 -26.13 8.64
N TYR A 70 18.03 -25.01 9.33
CA TYR A 70 19.15 -24.30 9.97
C TYR A 70 19.90 -25.17 11.00
N GLU A 71 19.17 -25.88 11.85
CA GLU A 71 19.75 -26.82 12.83
C GLU A 71 20.48 -27.99 12.14
N SER A 72 19.95 -28.49 11.01
CA SER A 72 20.54 -29.59 10.25
C SER A 72 21.76 -29.21 9.42
N GLU A 73 21.84 -27.97 8.94
CA GLU A 73 22.96 -27.47 8.14
C GLU A 73 24.15 -27.05 9.01
N GLY A 74 23.98 -26.97 10.34
CA GLY A 74 25.02 -26.52 11.28
C GLY A 74 25.47 -25.09 11.04
N LYS A 75 24.73 -24.34 10.21
CA LYS A 75 25.00 -22.96 9.85
C LYS A 75 24.27 -22.06 10.83
N SER A 76 24.97 -21.60 11.85
CA SER A 76 24.60 -20.32 12.47
C SER A 76 25.07 -19.23 11.52
N TYR A 77 24.15 -18.60 10.77
CA TYR A 77 24.49 -17.33 10.17
C TYR A 77 25.03 -16.43 11.28
N THR A 78 26.20 -15.87 11.06
CA THR A 78 26.70 -14.83 11.93
C THR A 78 25.75 -13.64 11.84
N GLU A 79 25.64 -12.86 12.91
CA GLU A 79 24.82 -11.64 12.95
C GLU A 79 25.15 -10.70 11.76
N VAL A 80 26.40 -10.76 11.28
CA VAL A 80 26.90 -10.03 10.10
C VAL A 80 26.27 -10.49 8.79
N GLU A 81 26.09 -11.79 8.58
CA GLU A 81 25.53 -12.33 7.35
C GLU A 81 24.02 -12.08 7.26
N ILE A 82 23.30 -12.21 8.39
CA ILE A 82 21.87 -11.83 8.47
C ILE A 82 21.69 -10.34 8.17
N PHE A 83 22.55 -9.50 8.72
CA PHE A 83 22.48 -8.05 8.49
C PHE A 83 22.76 -7.70 7.03
N ALA A 84 23.73 -8.35 6.39
CA ALA A 84 24.05 -8.14 4.99
C ALA A 84 22.88 -8.52 4.07
N GLU A 85 22.26 -9.70 4.27
CA GLU A 85 21.13 -10.14 3.47
C GLU A 85 19.88 -9.24 3.66
N LEU A 86 19.64 -8.75 4.89
CA LEU A 86 18.55 -7.81 5.15
C LEU A 86 18.76 -6.45 4.51
N GLU A 87 20.00 -5.96 4.50
CA GLU A 87 20.35 -4.68 3.88
C GLU A 87 20.21 -4.77 2.35
N ASP A 88 20.63 -5.89 1.74
CA ASP A 88 20.44 -6.14 0.32
C ASP A 88 18.96 -6.21 -0.06
N ALA A 89 18.14 -6.92 0.73
CA ALA A 89 16.70 -6.99 0.51
C ALA A 89 16.04 -5.60 0.66
N ARG A 90 16.48 -4.80 1.64
CA ARG A 90 16.01 -3.42 1.83
C ARG A 90 16.31 -2.56 0.61
N LEU A 91 17.53 -2.64 0.09
CA LEU A 91 17.95 -1.87 -1.08
C LEU A 91 17.15 -2.23 -2.33
N GLN A 92 16.89 -3.52 -2.56
CA GLN A 92 16.05 -3.97 -3.68
C GLN A 92 14.61 -3.43 -3.58
N ILE A 93 14.03 -3.43 -2.38
CA ILE A 93 12.69 -2.87 -2.15
C ILE A 93 12.67 -1.36 -2.46
N GLU A 94 13.70 -0.64 -2.06
CA GLU A 94 13.82 0.79 -2.32
C GLU A 94 13.96 1.10 -3.81
N GLU A 95 14.74 0.30 -4.53
CA GLU A 95 14.89 0.39 -5.99
C GLU A 95 13.56 0.10 -6.73
N MET A 96 12.82 -0.93 -6.30
CA MET A 96 11.50 -1.23 -6.85
C MET A 96 10.50 -0.08 -6.62
N ARG A 97 10.51 0.53 -5.44
CA ARG A 97 9.67 1.69 -5.12
C ARG A 97 10.03 2.91 -5.95
N ALA A 98 11.32 3.15 -6.18
CA ALA A 98 11.77 4.26 -7.03
C ALA A 98 11.25 4.10 -8.47
N ARG A 99 11.37 2.89 -9.05
CA ARG A 99 10.82 2.60 -10.39
C ARG A 99 9.30 2.78 -10.46
N GLN A 100 8.59 2.38 -9.41
CA GLN A 100 7.14 2.55 -9.37
C GLN A 100 6.76 4.04 -9.35
N LEU A 101 7.48 4.87 -8.59
CA LEU A 101 7.24 6.31 -8.56
C LEU A 101 7.50 6.97 -9.93
N GLU A 102 8.53 6.53 -10.65
CA GLU A 102 8.79 7.00 -12.02
C GLU A 102 7.65 6.64 -12.97
N TYR A 103 7.12 5.42 -12.87
CA TYR A 103 5.98 4.99 -13.68
C TYR A 103 4.73 5.83 -13.38
N GLU A 104 4.42 6.08 -12.11
CA GLU A 104 3.30 6.93 -11.70
C GLU A 104 3.45 8.36 -12.24
N ALA A 105 4.66 8.94 -12.19
CA ALA A 105 4.93 10.26 -12.74
C ALA A 105 4.72 10.32 -14.27
N LEU A 106 5.07 9.26 -14.99
CA LEU A 106 4.81 9.15 -16.42
C LEU A 106 3.31 9.04 -16.73
N LEU A 107 2.55 8.30 -15.92
CA LEU A 107 1.10 8.22 -16.08
C LEU A 107 0.42 9.57 -15.90
N VAL A 108 0.85 10.35 -14.90
CA VAL A 108 0.35 11.72 -14.69
C VAL A 108 0.62 12.58 -15.92
N LYS A 109 1.86 12.62 -16.40
CA LYS A 109 2.21 13.38 -17.63
C LYS A 109 1.38 12.96 -18.84
N ARG A 110 1.12 11.66 -19.00
CA ARG A 110 0.26 11.15 -20.08
C ARG A 110 -1.16 11.66 -19.94
N SER A 111 -1.73 11.62 -18.73
CA SER A 111 -3.08 12.12 -18.44
C SER A 111 -3.20 13.61 -18.77
N ASP A 112 -2.22 14.43 -18.40
CA ASP A 112 -2.21 15.87 -18.68
C ASP A 112 -2.24 16.12 -20.20
N MET A 113 -1.44 15.37 -20.97
CA MET A 113 -1.45 15.47 -22.43
C MET A 113 -2.78 15.01 -23.04
N GLU A 114 -3.34 13.89 -22.57
CA GLU A 114 -4.66 13.42 -23.02
C GLU A 114 -5.76 14.45 -22.71
N GLN A 115 -5.71 15.10 -21.56
CA GLN A 115 -6.67 16.11 -21.16
C GLN A 115 -6.57 17.35 -22.06
N THR A 116 -5.38 17.88 -22.27
CA THR A 116 -5.19 19.05 -23.15
C THR A 116 -5.65 18.77 -24.59
N MET A 117 -5.44 17.56 -25.11
CA MET A 117 -5.98 17.17 -26.41
C MET A 117 -7.52 17.14 -26.42
N ARG A 118 -8.14 16.60 -25.37
CA ARG A 118 -9.60 16.58 -25.23
C ARG A 118 -10.19 17.99 -25.20
N GLU A 119 -9.58 18.89 -24.43
CA GLU A 119 -9.99 20.29 -24.34
C GLU A 119 -9.86 21.00 -25.71
N HIS A 120 -8.76 20.74 -26.44
CA HIS A 120 -8.59 21.31 -27.78
C HIS A 120 -9.63 20.79 -28.78
N LEU A 121 -9.95 19.50 -28.74
CA LEU A 121 -11.00 18.91 -29.58
C LEU A 121 -12.38 19.50 -29.27
N GLN A 122 -12.73 19.62 -27.99
CA GLN A 122 -13.98 20.26 -27.56
C GLN A 122 -14.07 21.70 -28.06
N MET A 123 -12.97 22.45 -27.97
CA MET A 123 -12.93 23.82 -28.49
C MET A 123 -13.19 23.86 -30.00
N MET A 124 -12.65 22.94 -30.79
CA MET A 124 -12.93 22.87 -32.23
C MET A 124 -14.40 22.51 -32.52
N GLU A 125 -14.97 21.58 -31.76
CA GLU A 125 -16.39 21.21 -31.88
C GLU A 125 -17.32 22.38 -31.52
N GLU A 126 -17.04 23.10 -30.43
CA GLU A 126 -17.81 24.29 -30.03
C GLU A 126 -17.73 25.40 -31.09
N GLN A 127 -16.55 25.61 -31.69
CA GLN A 127 -16.39 26.57 -32.77
C GLN A 127 -17.19 26.17 -34.02
N GLN A 128 -17.24 24.87 -34.33
CA GLN A 128 -18.05 24.37 -35.43
C GLN A 128 -19.54 24.55 -35.14
N TRP A 129 -19.99 24.18 -33.94
CA TRP A 129 -21.38 24.36 -33.51
C TRP A 129 -21.83 25.82 -33.60
N LYS A 130 -21.00 26.77 -33.13
CA LYS A 130 -21.31 28.21 -33.22
C LYS A 130 -21.50 28.67 -34.67
N LYS A 131 -20.63 28.24 -35.58
CA LYS A 131 -20.76 28.58 -37.01
C LYS A 131 -22.05 28.02 -37.61
N ASP A 132 -22.38 26.77 -37.29
CA ASP A 132 -23.58 26.11 -37.80
C ASP A 132 -24.85 26.75 -37.21
N GLU A 133 -24.81 27.18 -35.94
CA GLU A 133 -25.89 27.92 -35.28
C GLU A 133 -26.09 29.31 -35.91
N GLU A 134 -25.02 30.08 -36.12
CA GLU A 134 -25.08 31.38 -36.80
C GLU A 134 -25.64 31.25 -38.23
N LEU A 135 -25.22 30.21 -38.96
CA LEU A 135 -25.75 29.91 -40.29
C LEU A 135 -27.25 29.59 -40.24
N MET A 136 -27.70 28.81 -39.27
CA MET A 136 -29.12 28.48 -39.07
C MET A 136 -29.95 29.72 -38.74
N GLN A 137 -29.44 30.60 -37.87
CA GLN A 137 -30.10 31.87 -37.53
C GLN A 137 -30.22 32.78 -38.75
N MET A 138 -29.14 32.90 -39.54
CA MET A 138 -29.15 33.70 -40.77
C MET A 138 -30.20 33.20 -41.77
N MET A 139 -30.29 31.88 -41.98
CA MET A 139 -31.31 31.30 -42.86
C MET A 139 -32.73 31.55 -42.36
N ALA A 140 -32.97 31.39 -41.06
CA ALA A 140 -34.28 31.63 -40.45
C ALA A 140 -34.71 33.10 -40.56
N GLU A 141 -33.79 34.04 -40.36
CA GLU A 141 -34.08 35.47 -40.47
C GLU A 141 -34.32 35.89 -41.92
N GLN A 142 -33.59 35.34 -42.88
CA GLN A 142 -33.89 35.56 -44.30
C GLN A 142 -35.26 35.01 -44.68
N GLN A 143 -35.66 33.84 -44.17
CA GLN A 143 -36.98 33.29 -44.44
C GLN A 143 -38.08 34.19 -43.88
N ARG A 144 -37.93 34.66 -42.64
CA ARG A 144 -38.87 35.64 -42.05
C ARG A 144 -39.00 36.92 -42.87
N LYS A 145 -37.89 37.48 -43.37
CA LYS A 145 -37.93 38.68 -44.21
C LYS A 145 -38.68 38.45 -45.52
N LYS A 146 -38.51 37.27 -46.13
CA LYS A 146 -39.27 36.88 -47.33
C LYS A 146 -40.76 36.71 -47.05
N ASP A 147 -41.11 36.20 -45.88
CA ASP A 147 -42.51 36.00 -45.47
C ASP A 147 -43.20 37.32 -45.06
N GLU A 148 -42.44 38.34 -44.64
CA GLU A 148 -42.95 39.68 -44.29
C GLU A 148 -43.12 40.62 -45.52
N GLU A 149 -42.47 40.32 -46.65
CA GLU A 149 -42.57 41.08 -47.92
C GLU A 149 -43.70 40.57 -48.86
N HIS A 150 -44.42 39.52 -48.48
CA HIS A 150 -45.55 38.93 -49.21
C HIS A 150 -46.88 39.07 -48.50
#